data_AF-A0A1V9X040-F1
#
_entry.id   AF-A0A1V9X040-F1
#
_cell.length_a   1.000
_cell.length_b   1.000
_cell.length_c   1.000
_cell.angle_alpha   90.00
_cell.angle_beta   90.00
_cell.angle_gamma   90.00
#
_symmetry.space_group_name_H-M   'P 1'
#
loop_
_entity.id
_entity.type
_entity.pdbx_description
1 polymer ?
#
loop_
_entity_poly.entity_id
_entity_poly.type
_entity_poly.pdbx_seq_one_letter_code
_entity_poly.pdbx_strand_id
1 'polypeptide(L)'
;MTSIRGQGRVAFVKLDDEKERLTISFKYESEYVTDRLFTFNRKQDETIEKSLNRLQAHITTTAMKKFLKKRKSAKKNLSTLECGNNSSEEVGSKATGANGIIVEDVEQDEELFKLKVAVEDLSGTIMEPSTHNREAFRTGHALNIGNTKFLIIVNAPTVVRISLPKVLISGCPVQAYVTLEHANLSDCVFSWWRSSIKDEEINDYGESNVIRDKSTTWLRIYGEVKKVYWPKKEDEGRKIMVYCTPRSGLDAGVEISAISSSSVIPPLDRCQFEDRHQLTATVVADNLLRVVSYNLLANVYANTKYSKNVLFNYCSIHALDFEYRKHLLIKELLGYNGDVLCLQEVDRGMFKHELLPYFTLQGFEGIYAEKRARASEGILTI
;
A
#
# COMPACT_ATOMS: atom_id res chain seq x y z
N MET A 1 6.48 5.47 9.90
CA MET A 1 7.83 4.95 10.24
C MET A 1 7.76 3.44 10.15
N THR A 2 8.64 2.76 9.40
CA THR A 2 8.62 1.29 9.29
C THR A 2 9.76 0.67 10.10
N SER A 3 9.49 -0.48 10.70
CA SER A 3 10.49 -1.39 11.26
C SER A 3 10.21 -2.75 10.66
N ILE A 4 11.20 -3.33 9.98
CA ILE A 4 11.15 -4.70 9.48
C ILE A 4 11.94 -5.55 10.47
N ARG A 5 11.28 -6.43 11.23
CA ARG A 5 11.95 -7.48 12.03
C ARG A 5 11.84 -8.82 11.30
N GLY A 6 12.97 -9.50 11.09
CA GLY A 6 13.00 -10.97 11.01
C GLY A 6 13.35 -11.64 9.68
N GLN A 7 13.50 -10.92 8.57
CA GLN A 7 14.08 -11.48 7.33
C GLN A 7 15.36 -10.73 6.99
N GLY A 8 16.38 -11.42 6.47
CA GLY A 8 17.59 -10.78 5.95
C GLY A 8 17.22 -9.62 5.04
N ARG A 9 17.98 -8.52 5.08
CA ARG A 9 17.65 -7.34 4.27
C ARG A 9 17.70 -7.73 2.78
N VAL A 10 16.71 -7.31 1.99
CA VAL A 10 16.56 -7.69 0.57
C VAL A 10 16.63 -6.47 -0.33
N ALA A 11 17.30 -6.61 -1.47
CA ALA A 11 17.26 -5.68 -2.59
C ALA A 11 16.48 -6.30 -3.76
N PHE A 12 15.39 -5.66 -4.14
CA PHE A 12 14.51 -6.10 -5.21
C PHE A 12 14.93 -5.47 -6.53
N VAL A 13 15.07 -6.28 -7.57
CA VAL A 13 15.49 -5.82 -8.90
C VAL A 13 14.40 -6.16 -9.89
N LYS A 14 13.75 -5.17 -10.46
CA LYS A 14 12.79 -5.35 -11.55
C LYS A 14 13.48 -5.12 -12.89
N LEU A 15 13.41 -6.09 -13.78
CA LEU A 15 13.90 -5.97 -15.14
C LEU A 15 12.78 -5.46 -16.05
N ASP A 16 13.11 -4.50 -16.91
CA ASP A 16 12.26 -4.03 -18.02
C ASP A 16 13.07 -4.26 -19.29
N ASP A 17 12.89 -5.44 -19.89
CA ASP A 17 13.66 -5.88 -21.05
C ASP A 17 13.27 -5.11 -22.31
N GLU A 18 12.02 -4.64 -22.42
CA GLU A 18 11.58 -3.80 -23.54
C GLU A 18 12.29 -2.44 -23.57
N LYS A 19 12.54 -1.86 -22.39
CA LYS A 19 13.24 -0.57 -22.28
C LYS A 19 14.74 -0.71 -22.07
N GLU A 20 15.25 -1.93 -21.93
CA GLU A 20 16.63 -2.24 -21.52
C GLU A 20 17.00 -1.54 -20.20
N ARG A 21 16.06 -1.50 -19.25
CA ARG A 21 16.25 -0.87 -17.93
C ARG A 21 16.06 -1.86 -16.80
N LEU A 22 16.62 -1.53 -15.64
CA LEU A 22 16.33 -2.21 -14.39
C LEU A 22 16.08 -1.21 -13.28
N THR A 23 15.19 -1.58 -12.36
CA THR A 23 14.86 -0.78 -11.19
C THR A 23 15.23 -1.56 -9.94
N ILE A 24 16.08 -0.98 -9.10
CA ILE A 24 16.57 -1.61 -7.89
C ILE A 24 15.95 -0.86 -6.70
N SER A 25 15.33 -1.61 -5.79
CA SER A 25 14.62 -1.08 -4.63
C SER A 25 14.98 -1.83 -3.34
N PHE A 26 15.31 -1.09 -2.28
CA PHE A 26 15.59 -1.68 -0.96
C PHE A 26 15.28 -0.67 0.15
N LYS A 27 14.91 -1.16 1.34
CA LYS A 27 14.80 -0.30 2.54
C LYS A 27 16.13 -0.27 3.27
N TYR A 28 16.63 0.93 3.54
CA TYR A 28 17.87 1.12 4.29
C TYR A 28 17.66 2.05 5.47
N GLU A 29 18.23 1.64 6.60
CA GLU A 29 18.19 2.37 7.86
C GLU A 29 19.60 2.41 8.47
N SER A 30 19.98 3.59 8.94
CA SER A 30 21.17 3.86 9.74
C SER A 30 20.88 4.99 10.74
N GLU A 31 21.83 5.32 11.62
CA GLU A 31 21.67 6.44 12.56
C GLU A 31 21.23 7.74 11.85
N TYR A 32 21.82 8.01 10.67
CA TYR A 32 21.59 9.21 9.89
C TYR A 32 20.63 9.01 8.71
N VAL A 33 20.09 7.80 8.50
CA VAL A 33 19.05 7.52 7.51
C VAL A 33 17.88 6.83 8.20
N THR A 34 16.77 7.53 8.43
CA THR A 34 15.53 6.90 8.92
C THR A 34 15.04 5.88 7.92
N ASP A 35 14.57 4.70 8.36
CA ASP A 35 14.05 3.62 7.51
C ASP A 35 13.35 4.13 6.24
N ARG A 36 14.09 4.11 5.13
CA ARG A 36 13.72 4.74 3.87
C ARG A 36 13.85 3.75 2.74
N LEU A 37 12.83 3.70 1.89
CA LEU A 37 12.88 3.01 0.61
C LEU A 37 13.73 3.82 -0.37
N PHE A 38 14.82 3.23 -0.84
CA PHE A 38 15.60 3.72 -1.97
C PHE A 38 15.16 2.98 -3.22
N THR A 39 14.89 3.72 -4.29
CA THR A 39 14.55 3.17 -5.61
C THR A 39 15.38 3.90 -6.66
N PHE A 40 16.02 3.16 -7.56
CA PHE A 40 16.79 3.74 -8.64
C PHE A 40 16.62 2.94 -9.92
N ASN A 41 16.56 3.65 -11.03
CA ASN A 41 16.33 3.09 -12.35
C ASN A 41 17.58 3.32 -13.22
N ARG A 42 18.16 2.24 -13.75
CA ARG A 42 19.42 2.21 -14.50
C ARG A 42 19.25 1.48 -15.83
N LYS A 43 20.16 1.72 -16.75
CA LYS A 43 20.23 0.88 -17.95
C LYS A 43 20.84 -0.48 -17.62
N GLN A 44 20.40 -1.52 -18.31
CA GLN A 44 20.89 -2.87 -18.12
C GLN A 44 22.36 -3.04 -18.58
N ASP A 45 22.76 -2.30 -19.61
CA ASP A 45 24.09 -2.26 -20.24
C ASP A 45 25.06 -1.25 -19.59
N GLU A 46 24.62 -0.48 -18.60
CA GLU A 46 25.49 0.44 -17.88
C GLU A 46 26.41 -0.36 -16.94
N THR A 47 27.68 0.08 -16.81
CA THR A 47 28.63 -0.53 -15.88
C THR A 47 28.18 -0.36 -14.44
N ILE A 48 28.41 -1.39 -13.63
CA ILE A 48 27.98 -1.44 -12.25
C ILE A 48 28.58 -0.30 -11.43
N GLU A 49 29.83 0.10 -11.72
CA GLU A 49 30.51 1.22 -11.06
C GLU A 49 29.68 2.50 -11.06
N LYS A 50 29.10 2.87 -12.22
CA LYS A 50 28.27 4.08 -12.34
C LYS A 50 27.02 3.99 -11.46
N SER A 51 26.40 2.81 -11.41
CA SER A 51 25.24 2.55 -10.55
C SER A 51 25.60 2.64 -9.07
N LEU A 52 26.69 2.01 -8.64
CA LEU A 52 27.13 1.97 -7.23
C LEU A 52 27.58 3.35 -6.75
N ASN A 53 28.35 4.09 -7.55
CA ASN A 53 28.77 5.46 -7.22
C ASN A 53 27.56 6.37 -7.02
N ARG A 54 26.54 6.25 -7.88
CA ARG A 54 25.34 7.07 -7.73
C ARG A 54 24.46 6.62 -6.56
N LEU A 55 24.46 5.33 -6.23
CA LEU A 55 23.80 4.82 -5.04
C LEU A 55 24.45 5.37 -3.77
N GLN A 56 25.79 5.29 -3.69
CA GLN A 56 26.60 5.86 -2.61
C GLN A 56 26.28 7.34 -2.44
N ALA A 57 26.39 8.14 -3.51
CA ALA A 57 26.12 9.57 -3.46
C ALA A 57 24.70 9.90 -2.95
N HIS A 58 23.69 9.13 -3.36
CA HIS A 58 22.30 9.35 -2.91
C HIS A 58 22.10 9.04 -1.42
N ILE A 59 22.73 7.98 -0.93
CA ILE A 59 22.70 7.61 0.50
C ILE A 59 23.47 8.64 1.32
N THR A 60 24.68 9.00 0.91
CA THR A 60 25.53 10.02 1.55
C THR A 60 24.80 11.36 1.65
N THR A 61 24.24 11.85 0.54
CA THR A 61 23.45 13.10 0.52
C THR A 61 22.24 13.04 1.46
N THR A 62 21.59 11.88 1.57
CA THR A 62 20.44 11.68 2.47
C THR A 62 20.88 11.72 3.94
N ALA A 63 21.97 11.04 4.27
CA ALA A 63 22.53 11.01 5.62
C ALA A 63 22.98 12.40 6.07
N MET A 64 23.75 13.08 5.21
CA MET A 64 24.20 14.47 5.36
C MET A 64 23.06 15.45 5.70
N LYS A 65 21.96 15.40 4.93
CA LYS A 65 20.80 16.27 5.17
C LYS A 65 20.20 16.08 6.57
N LYS A 66 20.18 14.86 7.10
CA LYS A 66 19.69 14.58 8.46
C LYS A 66 20.71 15.01 9.51
N PHE A 67 22.00 14.75 9.29
CA PHE A 67 23.10 15.17 10.15
C PHE A 67 23.14 16.70 10.34
N LEU A 68 23.14 17.45 9.24
CA LEU A 68 23.16 18.92 9.27
C LEU A 68 21.92 19.50 9.97
N LYS A 69 20.75 18.87 9.84
CA LYS A 69 19.53 19.26 10.57
C LYS A 69 19.68 19.04 12.08
N LYS A 70 20.23 17.90 12.50
CA LYS A 70 20.47 17.57 13.92
C LYS A 70 21.51 18.53 14.55
N ARG A 71 22.55 18.90 13.80
CA ARG A 71 23.57 19.88 14.23
C ARG A 71 22.98 21.29 14.39
N LYS A 72 22.12 21.73 13.46
CA LYS A 72 21.41 23.02 13.57
C LYS A 72 20.44 23.07 14.74
N SER A 73 19.69 22.01 15.03
CA SER A 73 18.82 21.97 16.20
C SER A 73 19.61 21.95 17.51
N ALA A 74 20.74 21.24 17.57
CA ALA A 74 21.62 21.24 18.73
C ALA A 74 22.20 22.62 19.03
N LYS A 75 22.70 23.34 18.00
CA LYS A 75 23.19 24.73 18.16
C LYS A 75 22.10 25.70 18.60
N LYS A 76 20.87 25.56 18.06
CA LYS A 76 19.72 26.37 18.48
C LYS A 76 19.39 26.16 19.96
N ASN A 77 19.38 24.90 20.41
CA ASN A 77 19.13 24.55 21.81
C ASN A 77 20.24 25.05 22.76
N LEU A 78 21.50 25.02 22.31
CA LEU A 78 22.65 25.56 23.07
C LEU A 78 22.58 27.08 23.20
N SER A 79 22.25 27.80 22.11
CA SER A 79 22.09 29.27 22.15
C SER A 79 20.94 29.74 23.05
N THR A 80 19.90 28.93 23.24
CA THR A 80 18.82 29.22 24.21
C THR A 80 19.21 28.95 25.66
N LEU A 81 20.25 28.16 25.93
CA LEU A 81 20.80 27.93 27.27
C LEU A 81 21.82 29.01 27.66
N GLU A 82 22.51 29.61 26.69
CA GLU A 82 23.56 30.62 26.93
C GLU A 82 23.04 32.07 27.04
N CYS A 83 21.77 32.34 26.72
CA CYS A 83 21.18 33.68 26.83
C CYS A 83 20.79 34.09 28.27
N GLY A 84 21.44 33.48 29.28
CA GLY A 84 21.16 33.66 30.70
C GLY A 84 22.11 34.59 31.48
N ASN A 85 23.19 35.11 30.89
CA ASN A 85 24.09 36.03 31.61
C ASN A 85 24.65 37.14 30.71
N ASN A 86 24.33 38.38 31.07
CA ASN A 86 24.84 39.62 30.47
C ASN A 86 26.26 39.93 30.95
N SER A 87 27.14 40.35 30.02
CA SER A 87 27.80 41.66 30.08
C SER A 87 28.60 41.92 28.81
N SER A 88 28.34 43.10 28.24
CA SER A 88 28.89 43.72 27.04
C SER A 88 30.34 44.19 27.18
N GLU A 89 31.15 44.00 26.14
CA GLU A 89 32.15 44.98 25.68
C GLU A 89 32.56 44.67 24.22
N GLU A 90 32.40 45.67 23.35
CA GLU A 90 32.82 45.65 21.93
C GLU A 90 34.30 46.05 21.81
N VAL A 91 35.12 45.30 21.05
CA VAL A 91 36.12 45.89 20.14
C VAL A 91 36.40 44.94 18.95
N GLY A 92 36.16 45.43 17.73
CA GLY A 92 37.13 45.31 16.63
C GLY A 92 37.08 44.10 15.68
N SER A 93 36.51 44.37 14.50
CA SER A 93 37.07 44.04 13.17
C SER A 93 36.72 42.72 12.46
N LYS A 94 36.44 42.95 11.16
CA LYS A 94 36.33 42.06 9.98
C LYS A 94 34.99 41.37 9.76
N ALA A 95 34.34 41.83 8.69
CA ALA A 95 33.08 41.34 8.16
C ALA A 95 33.11 39.84 7.87
N THR A 96 32.46 39.06 8.74
CA THR A 96 32.07 37.68 8.51
C THR A 96 30.62 37.65 8.00
N GLY A 97 30.41 37.11 6.80
CA GLY A 97 29.07 36.82 6.30
C GLY A 97 28.35 35.84 7.23
N ALA A 98 27.11 36.17 7.56
CA ALA A 98 26.25 35.39 8.45
C ALA A 98 25.88 34.03 7.83
N ASN A 99 26.77 33.04 7.99
CA ASN A 99 26.52 31.59 7.99
C ASN A 99 27.88 30.89 8.19
N GLY A 100 28.37 30.83 9.44
CA GLY A 100 29.61 30.15 9.81
C GLY A 100 29.51 28.62 9.69
N ILE A 101 29.42 28.11 8.47
CA ILE A 101 29.80 26.75 8.12
C ILE A 101 31.04 26.92 7.24
N ILE A 102 32.21 26.63 7.79
CA ILE A 102 33.47 26.60 7.05
C ILE A 102 33.33 25.48 6.02
N VAL A 103 33.59 25.78 4.74
CA VAL A 103 33.40 24.83 3.62
C VAL A 103 34.25 23.56 3.82
N GLU A 104 35.42 23.69 4.45
CA GLU A 104 36.33 22.58 4.77
C GLU A 104 35.75 21.56 5.77
N ASP A 105 34.93 22.00 6.74
CA ASP A 105 34.26 21.08 7.69
C ASP A 105 33.25 20.17 6.97
N VAL A 106 32.60 20.68 5.93
CA VAL A 106 31.54 19.96 5.21
C VAL A 106 32.12 18.85 4.34
N GLU A 107 33.27 19.09 3.71
CA GLU A 107 33.95 18.07 2.89
C GLU A 107 34.49 16.92 3.75
N GLN A 108 35.06 17.22 4.93
CA GLN A 108 35.47 16.18 5.88
C GLN A 108 34.28 15.40 6.45
N ASP A 109 33.17 16.08 6.76
CA ASP A 109 31.94 15.42 7.18
C ASP A 109 31.38 14.53 6.04
N GLU A 110 31.52 14.89 4.75
CA GLU A 110 31.03 14.10 3.61
C GLU A 110 31.75 12.77 3.46
N GLU A 111 33.08 12.77 3.62
CA GLU A 111 33.89 11.55 3.61
C GLU A 111 33.45 10.56 4.70
N LEU A 112 33.06 11.06 5.89
CA LEU A 112 32.59 10.21 6.99
C LEU A 112 31.32 9.41 6.64
N PHE A 113 30.49 9.93 5.72
CA PHE A 113 29.24 9.30 5.30
C PHE A 113 29.33 8.60 3.93
N LYS A 114 30.51 8.54 3.30
CA LYS A 114 30.73 7.73 2.09
C LYS A 114 30.86 6.26 2.45
N LEU A 115 29.73 5.57 2.45
CA LEU A 115 29.68 4.13 2.68
C LEU A 115 30.20 3.38 1.48
N LYS A 116 31.04 2.35 1.68
CA LYS A 116 31.44 1.43 0.60
C LYS A 116 30.19 0.73 0.06
N VAL A 117 30.01 0.77 -1.25
CA VAL A 117 28.91 0.09 -1.95
C VAL A 117 29.52 -0.89 -2.95
N ALA A 118 29.12 -2.16 -2.88
CA ALA A 118 29.62 -3.22 -3.76
C ALA A 118 28.53 -4.26 -4.02
N VAL A 119 28.67 -5.04 -5.08
CA VAL A 119 27.85 -6.25 -5.29
C VAL A 119 28.76 -7.45 -5.22
N GLU A 120 28.32 -8.48 -4.50
CA GLU A 120 28.94 -9.80 -4.44
C GLU A 120 28.13 -10.80 -5.27
N ASP A 121 28.82 -11.70 -5.96
CA ASP A 121 28.20 -12.85 -6.62
C ASP A 121 27.80 -13.95 -5.62
N LEU A 122 27.32 -15.08 -6.15
CA LEU A 122 26.94 -16.27 -5.37
C LEU A 122 28.10 -16.89 -4.57
N SER A 123 29.35 -16.66 -4.99
CA SER A 123 30.56 -17.14 -4.33
C SER A 123 31.09 -16.19 -3.25
N GLY A 124 30.50 -14.98 -3.15
CA GLY A 124 30.99 -13.91 -2.27
C GLY A 124 32.11 -13.07 -2.90
N THR A 125 32.37 -13.23 -4.20
CA THR A 125 33.37 -12.43 -4.93
C THR A 125 32.76 -11.08 -5.32
N ILE A 126 33.50 -9.99 -5.07
CA ILE A 126 33.06 -8.65 -5.46
C ILE A 126 33.08 -8.54 -6.98
N MET A 127 31.97 -8.08 -7.56
CA MET A 127 31.82 -7.86 -9.00
C MET A 127 32.78 -6.79 -9.50
N GLU A 128 33.38 -7.03 -10.68
CA GLU A 128 34.28 -6.09 -11.34
C GLU A 128 33.56 -4.78 -11.71
N PRO A 129 34.21 -3.59 -11.58
CA PRO A 129 33.60 -2.30 -11.88
C PRO A 129 33.04 -2.17 -13.31
N SER A 130 33.64 -2.88 -14.26
CA SER A 130 33.26 -2.91 -15.67
C SER A 130 32.07 -3.83 -15.98
N THR A 131 31.66 -4.71 -15.04
CA THR A 131 30.53 -5.61 -15.26
C THR A 131 29.24 -4.84 -15.49
N HIS A 132 28.41 -5.29 -16.43
CA HIS A 132 27.11 -4.67 -16.71
C HIS A 132 26.10 -4.92 -15.59
N ASN A 133 25.20 -3.96 -15.36
CA ASN A 133 24.18 -4.09 -14.31
C ASN A 133 23.33 -5.37 -14.45
N ARG A 134 22.97 -5.79 -15.67
CA ARG A 134 22.19 -7.03 -15.90
C ARG A 134 22.92 -8.30 -15.42
N GLU A 135 24.24 -8.30 -15.48
CA GLU A 135 25.05 -9.43 -15.04
C GLU A 135 25.30 -9.38 -13.53
N ALA A 136 25.49 -8.18 -12.99
CA ALA A 136 25.77 -8.00 -11.57
C ALA A 136 24.53 -8.13 -10.66
N PHE A 137 23.38 -7.62 -11.06
CA PHE A 137 22.16 -7.63 -10.24
C PHE A 137 21.30 -8.86 -10.53
N ARG A 138 21.74 -10.02 -10.04
CA ARG A 138 21.06 -11.32 -10.21
C ARG A 138 20.51 -11.87 -8.90
N THR A 139 19.46 -12.68 -8.98
CA THR A 139 18.93 -13.38 -7.80
C THR A 139 20.03 -14.20 -7.15
N GLY A 140 20.18 -14.06 -5.83
CA GLY A 140 21.21 -14.76 -5.05
C GLY A 140 22.53 -13.99 -4.90
N HIS A 141 22.78 -12.98 -5.73
CA HIS A 141 23.86 -12.02 -5.49
C HIS A 141 23.52 -11.16 -4.26
N ALA A 142 24.47 -10.37 -3.78
CA ALA A 142 24.23 -9.48 -2.65
C ALA A 142 24.73 -8.06 -2.90
N LEU A 143 23.88 -7.07 -2.61
CA LEU A 143 24.25 -5.66 -2.56
C LEU A 143 24.74 -5.31 -1.15
N ASN A 144 25.98 -4.87 -1.04
CA ASN A 144 26.58 -4.42 0.21
C ASN A 144 26.60 -2.91 0.30
N ILE A 145 26.19 -2.36 1.45
CA ILE A 145 26.18 -0.94 1.77
C ILE A 145 26.76 -0.78 3.18
N GLY A 146 28.02 -0.36 3.26
CA GLY A 146 28.79 -0.39 4.50
C GLY A 146 28.80 -1.80 5.09
N ASN A 147 28.34 -1.95 6.34
CA ASN A 147 28.25 -3.24 7.03
C ASN A 147 26.92 -3.97 6.78
N THR A 148 26.08 -3.45 5.90
CA THR A 148 24.77 -4.02 5.61
C THR A 148 24.81 -4.82 4.31
N LYS A 149 24.43 -6.11 4.40
CA LYS A 149 24.28 -6.99 3.24
C LYS A 149 22.81 -7.14 2.86
N PHE A 150 22.49 -6.95 1.58
CA PHE A 150 21.17 -7.10 0.99
C PHE A 150 21.15 -8.25 -0.02
N LEU A 151 20.38 -9.30 0.22
CA LEU A 151 20.20 -10.36 -0.79
C LEU A 151 19.43 -9.80 -1.99
N ILE A 152 19.92 -10.03 -3.20
CA ILE A 152 19.27 -9.56 -4.42
C ILE A 152 18.23 -10.59 -4.86
N ILE A 153 17.02 -10.12 -5.17
CA ILE A 153 15.95 -10.91 -5.79
C ILE A 153 15.46 -10.19 -7.03
N VAL A 154 15.61 -10.83 -8.19
CA VAL A 154 15.16 -10.32 -9.48
C VAL A 154 13.72 -10.74 -9.75
N ASN A 155 12.91 -9.81 -10.26
CA ASN A 155 11.51 -9.98 -10.61
C ASN A 155 10.70 -10.63 -9.48
N ALA A 156 10.99 -10.21 -8.25
CA ALA A 156 10.26 -10.67 -7.09
C ALA A 156 8.76 -10.33 -7.21
N PRO A 157 7.89 -11.10 -6.53
CA PRO A 157 6.48 -10.76 -6.38
C PRO A 157 6.31 -9.29 -6.01
N THR A 158 5.55 -8.52 -6.76
CA THR A 158 5.50 -7.06 -6.59
C THR A 158 4.06 -6.56 -6.60
N VAL A 159 3.72 -5.72 -5.63
CA VAL A 159 2.51 -4.89 -5.67
C VAL A 159 2.81 -3.64 -6.48
N VAL A 160 2.27 -3.57 -7.70
CA VAL A 160 2.36 -2.37 -8.56
C VAL A 160 1.46 -1.27 -8.02
N ARG A 161 0.25 -1.64 -7.58
CA ARG A 161 -0.72 -0.71 -7.03
C ARG A 161 -1.60 -1.41 -6.00
N ILE A 162 -1.88 -0.70 -4.91
CA ILE A 162 -2.91 -1.09 -3.93
C ILE A 162 -3.74 0.14 -3.56
N SER A 163 -5.06 -0.05 -3.44
CA SER A 163 -6.01 0.99 -3.05
C SER A 163 -7.27 0.39 -2.43
N LEU A 164 -8.03 1.21 -1.68
CA LEU A 164 -9.31 0.84 -1.11
C LEU A 164 -10.47 1.57 -1.83
N PRO A 165 -11.71 1.04 -1.75
CA PRO A 165 -12.90 1.75 -2.23
C PRO A 165 -13.07 3.11 -1.55
N LYS A 166 -13.79 4.02 -2.23
CA LYS A 166 -14.04 5.38 -1.73
C LYS A 166 -15.01 5.40 -0.55
N VAL A 167 -15.91 4.44 -0.48
CA VAL A 167 -16.91 4.28 0.58
C VAL A 167 -16.63 2.97 1.30
N LEU A 168 -16.75 2.97 2.62
CA LEU A 168 -16.64 1.78 3.46
C LEU A 168 -17.83 1.79 4.40
N ILE A 169 -18.62 0.73 4.41
CA ILE A 169 -19.84 0.63 5.22
C ILE A 169 -19.67 -0.50 6.23
N SER A 170 -19.96 -0.24 7.50
CA SER A 170 -19.96 -1.30 8.51
C SER A 170 -20.95 -2.41 8.13
N GLY A 171 -20.52 -3.66 8.31
CA GLY A 171 -21.27 -4.85 7.93
C GLY A 171 -21.31 -5.16 6.43
N CYS A 172 -20.66 -4.38 5.56
CA CYS A 172 -20.55 -4.69 4.13
C CYS A 172 -19.09 -5.05 3.77
N PRO A 173 -18.86 -6.01 2.86
CA PRO A 173 -17.51 -6.42 2.52
C PRO A 173 -16.75 -5.31 1.75
N VAL A 174 -15.46 -5.22 2.04
CA VAL A 174 -14.50 -4.31 1.42
C VAL A 174 -13.32 -5.12 0.90
N GLN A 175 -13.03 -5.02 -0.40
CA GLN A 175 -11.85 -5.63 -1.00
C GLN A 175 -10.75 -4.60 -1.27
N ALA A 176 -9.50 -4.99 -1.07
CA ALA A 176 -8.37 -4.19 -1.55
C ALA A 176 -8.20 -4.35 -3.06
N TYR A 177 -8.18 -3.26 -3.84
CA TYR A 177 -7.85 -3.34 -5.26
C TYR A 177 -6.34 -3.45 -5.43
N VAL A 178 -5.85 -4.60 -5.90
CA VAL A 178 -4.43 -4.89 -6.03
C VAL A 178 -4.08 -5.17 -7.49
N THR A 179 -3.01 -4.56 -7.97
CA THR A 179 -2.35 -4.90 -9.23
C THR A 179 -0.98 -5.50 -8.91
N LEU A 180 -0.73 -6.69 -9.43
CA LEU A 180 0.43 -7.51 -9.12
C LEU A 180 1.28 -7.73 -10.37
N GLU A 181 2.58 -7.92 -10.16
CA GLU A 181 3.53 -8.43 -11.15
C GLU A 181 4.35 -9.54 -10.50
N HIS A 182 4.60 -10.63 -11.24
CA HIS A 182 5.35 -11.80 -10.75
C HIS A 182 4.82 -12.38 -9.43
N ALA A 183 3.53 -12.18 -9.14
CA ALA A 183 2.88 -12.62 -7.91
C ALA A 183 1.50 -13.21 -8.21
N ASN A 184 1.10 -14.20 -7.43
CA ASN A 184 -0.23 -14.79 -7.46
C ASN A 184 -1.07 -14.22 -6.33
N LEU A 185 -2.27 -13.73 -6.66
CA LEU A 185 -3.15 -13.12 -5.65
C LEU A 185 -3.57 -14.10 -4.55
N SER A 186 -3.73 -15.38 -4.87
CA SER A 186 -4.06 -16.46 -3.91
C SER A 186 -2.97 -16.67 -2.85
N ASP A 187 -1.72 -16.39 -3.21
CA ASP A 187 -0.57 -16.61 -2.35
C ASP A 187 -0.29 -15.38 -1.50
N CYS A 188 -0.81 -14.21 -1.89
CA CYS A 188 -0.57 -12.95 -1.20
C CYS A 188 -1.18 -12.95 0.21
N VAL A 189 -0.46 -12.37 1.15
CA VAL A 189 -0.90 -12.24 2.55
C VAL A 189 -1.29 -10.81 2.82
N PHE A 190 -2.46 -10.60 3.44
CA PHE A 190 -2.96 -9.27 3.78
C PHE A 190 -2.92 -9.05 5.29
N SER A 191 -2.87 -7.79 5.70
CA SER A 191 -3.17 -7.41 7.06
C SER A 191 -3.97 -6.13 7.13
N TRP A 192 -5.00 -6.13 7.97
CA TRP A 192 -5.92 -5.01 8.11
C TRP A 192 -5.71 -4.29 9.44
N TRP A 193 -5.89 -2.98 9.40
CA TRP A 193 -5.62 -2.07 10.51
C TRP A 193 -6.68 -0.98 10.53
N ARG A 194 -7.02 -0.51 11.73
CA ARG A 194 -7.93 0.62 11.92
C ARG A 194 -7.20 1.77 12.61
N SER A 195 -7.57 3.01 12.31
CA SER A 195 -7.07 4.15 13.07
C SER A 195 -7.60 4.12 14.49
N SER A 196 -6.77 4.45 15.47
CA SER A 196 -7.21 4.60 16.86
C SER A 196 -8.09 5.83 17.02
N ILE A 197 -8.95 5.80 18.04
CA ILE A 197 -9.66 7.00 18.52
C ILE A 197 -8.87 7.68 19.64
N LYS A 198 -9.30 8.89 20.04
CA LYS A 198 -8.71 9.56 21.21
C LYS A 198 -8.97 8.73 22.46
N ASP A 199 -7.95 8.63 23.31
CA ASP A 199 -8.00 7.94 24.61
C ASP A 199 -8.35 6.44 24.52
N GLU A 200 -8.18 5.82 23.35
CA GLU A 200 -8.32 4.37 23.20
C GLU A 200 -7.22 3.66 23.98
N GLU A 201 -7.60 2.70 24.84
CA GLU A 201 -6.64 1.87 25.55
C GLU A 201 -5.91 0.95 24.57
N ILE A 202 -4.61 1.22 24.37
CA ILE A 202 -3.76 0.47 23.43
C ILE A 202 -3.05 -0.69 24.13
N ASN A 203 -3.16 -0.79 25.46
CA ASN A 203 -2.41 -1.76 26.27
C ASN A 203 -2.76 -3.22 25.94
N ASP A 204 -3.95 -3.47 25.40
CA ASP A 204 -4.39 -4.79 24.94
C ASP A 204 -3.68 -5.24 23.64
N TYR A 205 -2.96 -4.34 22.97
CA TYR A 205 -2.22 -4.62 21.75
C TYR A 205 -0.73 -4.81 22.06
N GLY A 206 -0.19 -5.96 21.66
CA GLY A 206 1.27 -6.16 21.64
C GLY A 206 1.98 -5.16 20.72
N GLU A 207 3.25 -4.85 20.99
CA GLU A 207 4.00 -3.81 20.26
C GLU A 207 3.98 -3.97 18.73
N SER A 208 3.99 -5.20 18.21
CA SER A 208 3.93 -5.48 16.77
C SER A 208 2.57 -5.21 16.13
N ASN A 209 1.54 -4.98 16.94
CA ASN A 209 0.14 -4.76 16.54
C ASN A 209 -0.29 -3.30 16.69
N VAL A 210 0.68 -2.40 16.90
CA VAL A 210 0.49 -0.96 17.04
C VAL A 210 1.49 -0.24 16.14
N ILE A 211 1.00 0.55 15.18
CA ILE A 211 1.85 1.41 14.35
C ILE A 211 1.55 2.87 14.70
N ARG A 212 2.54 3.57 15.25
CA ARG A 212 2.44 5.01 15.54
C ARG A 212 3.03 5.80 14.39
N ASP A 213 2.20 6.48 13.61
CA ASP A 213 2.64 7.32 12.49
C ASP A 213 2.19 8.77 12.68
N LYS A 214 3.12 9.64 13.09
CA LYS A 214 2.96 11.10 13.30
C LYS A 214 1.70 11.52 14.06
N SER A 215 0.54 11.56 13.39
CA SER A 215 -0.76 12.00 13.90
C SER A 215 -1.76 10.87 14.13
N THR A 216 -1.44 9.63 13.75
CA THR A 216 -2.40 8.52 13.76
C THR A 216 -1.71 7.28 14.30
N THR A 217 -2.36 6.66 15.29
CA THR A 217 -1.99 5.31 15.72
C THR A 217 -2.88 4.33 14.99
N TRP A 218 -2.31 3.25 14.47
CA TRP A 218 -3.01 2.17 13.80
C TRP A 218 -2.98 0.93 14.66
N LEU A 219 -4.14 0.31 14.81
CA LEU A 219 -4.37 -0.88 15.62
C LEU A 219 -4.68 -2.06 14.71
N ARG A 220 -4.00 -3.18 14.93
CA ARG A 220 -4.17 -4.39 14.12
C ARG A 220 -5.58 -4.94 14.25
N ILE A 221 -6.19 -5.33 13.14
CA ILE A 221 -7.39 -6.16 13.14
C ILE A 221 -6.93 -7.63 13.06
N TYR A 222 -7.19 -8.40 14.12
CA TYR A 222 -6.75 -9.79 14.23
C TYR A 222 -7.58 -10.75 13.36
N GLY A 223 -6.94 -11.81 12.87
CA GLY A 223 -7.59 -12.90 12.10
C GLY A 223 -7.78 -12.62 10.60
N GLU A 224 -7.73 -11.35 10.18
CA GLU A 224 -7.98 -10.96 8.80
C GLU A 224 -6.71 -10.99 7.95
N VAL A 225 -6.51 -12.10 7.24
CA VAL A 225 -5.32 -12.35 6.39
C VAL A 225 -5.61 -12.33 4.89
N LYS A 226 -6.87 -12.11 4.51
CA LYS A 226 -7.34 -12.15 3.12
C LYS A 226 -7.50 -10.75 2.53
N LYS A 227 -7.62 -10.70 1.20
CA LYS A 227 -7.88 -9.49 0.41
C LYS A 227 -9.19 -8.77 0.77
N VAL A 228 -10.15 -9.48 1.36
CA VAL A 228 -11.47 -8.97 1.75
C VAL A 228 -11.50 -8.79 3.27
N TYR A 229 -12.01 -7.64 3.71
CA TYR A 229 -12.31 -7.33 5.09
C TYR A 229 -13.79 -6.99 5.25
N TRP A 230 -14.37 -7.35 6.39
CA TRP A 230 -15.73 -6.98 6.80
C TRP A 230 -15.67 -5.97 7.94
N PRO A 231 -15.74 -4.66 7.67
CA PRO A 231 -15.75 -3.64 8.70
C PRO A 231 -16.86 -3.88 9.72
N LYS A 232 -16.53 -3.73 10.99
CA LYS A 232 -17.44 -3.96 12.11
C LYS A 232 -17.98 -2.61 12.61
N LYS A 233 -18.99 -2.65 13.48
CA LYS A 233 -19.57 -1.46 14.11
C LYS A 233 -18.52 -0.61 14.85
N GLU A 234 -17.55 -1.27 15.48
CA GLU A 234 -16.38 -0.65 16.13
C GLU A 234 -15.45 0.12 15.18
N ASP A 235 -15.53 -0.12 13.86
CA ASP A 235 -14.76 0.62 12.86
C ASP A 235 -15.41 1.94 12.44
N GLU A 236 -16.67 2.17 12.76
CA GLU A 236 -17.41 3.37 12.36
C GLU A 236 -16.68 4.65 12.82
N GLY A 237 -16.55 5.62 11.91
CA GLY A 237 -15.79 6.86 12.12
C GLY A 237 -14.26 6.72 11.96
N ARG A 238 -13.73 5.50 11.88
CA ARG A 238 -12.29 5.22 11.76
C ARG A 238 -11.87 5.03 10.30
N LYS A 239 -10.61 5.34 10.00
CA LYS A 239 -9.98 4.97 8.73
C LYS A 239 -9.47 3.54 8.79
N ILE A 240 -9.38 2.91 7.61
CA ILE A 240 -8.86 1.57 7.44
C ILE A 240 -7.57 1.62 6.64
N MET A 241 -6.61 0.80 7.02
CA MET A 241 -5.37 0.56 6.29
C MET A 241 -5.23 -0.92 6.02
N VAL A 242 -4.76 -1.24 4.82
CA VAL A 242 -4.45 -2.61 4.41
C VAL A 242 -2.99 -2.68 4.01
N TYR A 243 -2.27 -3.70 4.44
CA TYR A 243 -1.01 -4.13 3.84
C TYR A 243 -1.23 -5.36 2.97
N CYS A 244 -0.45 -5.47 1.91
CA CYS A 244 -0.34 -6.65 1.07
C CYS A 244 1.13 -7.03 0.94
N THR A 245 1.46 -8.25 1.35
CA THR A 245 2.72 -8.91 1.04
C THR A 245 2.52 -9.74 -0.23
N PRO A 246 3.06 -9.32 -1.39
CA PRO A 246 2.91 -10.07 -2.62
C PRO A 246 3.72 -11.37 -2.54
N ARG A 247 3.17 -12.47 -3.05
CA ARG A 247 3.84 -13.78 -3.06
C ARG A 247 3.64 -14.50 -4.38
N SER A 248 4.59 -15.39 -4.70
CA SER A 248 4.47 -16.39 -5.76
C SER A 248 5.04 -17.69 -5.20
N GLY A 249 4.17 -18.58 -4.74
CA GLY A 249 4.56 -19.75 -3.95
C GLY A 249 5.35 -19.36 -2.69
N LEU A 250 6.60 -19.82 -2.60
CA LEU A 250 7.48 -19.58 -1.46
C LEU A 250 8.13 -18.19 -1.49
N ASP A 251 8.18 -17.54 -2.65
CA ASP A 251 8.77 -16.22 -2.80
C ASP A 251 7.85 -15.14 -2.24
N ALA A 252 8.44 -14.16 -1.57
CA ALA A 252 7.74 -13.00 -1.04
C ALA A 252 8.43 -11.71 -1.49
N GLY A 253 7.62 -10.71 -1.81
CA GLY A 253 8.12 -9.37 -2.12
C GLY A 253 7.98 -8.38 -0.98
N VAL A 254 8.16 -7.10 -1.33
CA VAL A 254 7.98 -5.99 -0.39
C VAL A 254 6.51 -5.83 -0.04
N GLU A 255 6.21 -5.82 1.26
CA GLU A 255 4.90 -5.46 1.75
C GLU A 255 4.60 -3.97 1.49
N ILE A 256 3.45 -3.69 0.89
CA ILE A 256 2.98 -2.32 0.56
C ILE A 256 1.60 -2.09 1.19
N SER A 257 1.34 -0.87 1.66
CA SER A 257 0.04 -0.49 2.22
C SER A 257 -0.75 0.52 1.41
N ALA A 258 -2.07 0.55 1.65
CA ALA A 258 -2.97 1.63 1.29
C ALA A 258 -3.85 2.02 2.48
N ILE A 259 -4.18 3.31 2.57
CA ILE A 259 -5.08 3.88 3.57
C ILE A 259 -6.36 4.34 2.88
N SER A 260 -7.51 4.15 3.52
CA SER A 260 -8.80 4.59 3.02
C SER A 260 -8.87 6.12 2.91
N SER A 261 -9.50 6.60 1.84
CA SER A 261 -9.74 8.04 1.67
C SER A 261 -10.74 8.58 2.69
N SER A 262 -11.76 7.79 3.02
CA SER A 262 -12.84 8.08 3.94
C SER A 262 -12.76 7.21 5.20
N SER A 263 -13.51 7.60 6.23
CA SER A 263 -13.78 6.75 7.39
C SER A 263 -14.93 5.78 7.08
N VAL A 264 -14.99 4.67 7.80
CA VAL A 264 -16.13 3.74 7.76
C VAL A 264 -17.39 4.46 8.24
N ILE A 265 -18.47 4.31 7.50
CA ILE A 265 -19.79 4.86 7.85
C ILE A 265 -20.74 3.74 8.29
N PRO A 266 -21.72 4.03 9.14
CA PRO A 266 -22.83 3.10 9.36
C PRO A 266 -23.68 2.99 8.08
N PRO A 267 -24.42 1.89 7.89
CA PRO A 267 -25.48 1.84 6.88
C PRO A 267 -26.53 2.92 7.20
N LEU A 268 -27.09 3.55 6.17
CA LEU A 268 -28.11 4.60 6.34
C LEU A 268 -29.34 4.08 7.08
N ASP A 269 -29.80 2.89 6.68
CA ASP A 269 -30.99 2.24 7.20
C ASP A 269 -30.74 0.74 7.33
N ARG A 270 -31.63 0.07 8.06
CA ARG A 270 -31.70 -1.39 8.08
C ARG A 270 -31.96 -1.90 6.66
N CYS A 271 -31.13 -2.84 6.21
CA CYS A 271 -31.25 -3.41 4.88
C CYS A 271 -32.34 -4.49 4.86
N GLN A 272 -33.32 -4.38 3.95
CA GLN A 272 -34.45 -5.31 3.88
C GLN A 272 -34.02 -6.76 3.58
N PHE A 273 -32.90 -6.95 2.90
CA PHE A 273 -32.35 -8.28 2.62
C PHE A 273 -31.85 -9.02 3.86
N GLU A 274 -31.68 -8.35 5.01
CA GLU A 274 -31.22 -9.00 6.24
C GLU A 274 -32.23 -10.03 6.77
N ASP A 275 -33.53 -9.82 6.57
CA ASP A 275 -34.56 -10.83 6.87
C ASP A 275 -34.46 -12.02 5.90
N ARG A 276 -34.12 -11.76 4.64
CA ARG A 276 -33.95 -12.80 3.61
C ARG A 276 -32.68 -13.62 3.85
N HIS A 277 -31.63 -13.01 4.39
CA HIS A 277 -30.39 -13.69 4.79
C HIS A 277 -30.62 -14.71 5.91
N GLN A 278 -31.59 -14.48 6.80
CA GLN A 278 -31.95 -15.50 7.81
C GLN A 278 -32.49 -16.78 7.17
N LEU A 279 -33.16 -16.68 6.02
CA LEU A 279 -33.67 -17.84 5.26
C LEU A 279 -32.60 -18.50 4.38
N THR A 280 -31.45 -17.85 4.22
CA THR A 280 -30.37 -18.26 3.30
C THR A 280 -29.02 -18.37 3.99
N ALA A 281 -29.02 -18.54 5.32
CA ALA A 281 -27.83 -18.50 6.16
C ALA A 281 -26.74 -19.53 5.80
N THR A 282 -27.13 -20.64 5.17
CA THR A 282 -26.22 -21.68 4.68
C THR A 282 -26.45 -21.97 3.21
N VAL A 283 -25.43 -22.56 2.57
CA VAL A 283 -25.57 -23.24 1.29
C VAL A 283 -26.61 -24.36 1.40
N VAL A 284 -27.25 -24.68 0.27
CA VAL A 284 -28.21 -25.79 0.20
C VAL A 284 -27.48 -27.13 0.11
N ALA A 285 -28.20 -28.23 0.33
CA ALA A 285 -27.66 -29.57 0.13
C ALA A 285 -27.43 -29.85 -1.37
N ASP A 286 -26.51 -30.77 -1.70
CA ASP A 286 -26.06 -31.07 -3.07
C ASP A 286 -27.18 -31.46 -4.07
N ASN A 287 -28.35 -31.87 -3.58
CA ASN A 287 -29.51 -32.23 -4.39
C ASN A 287 -30.51 -31.07 -4.60
N LEU A 288 -30.19 -29.87 -4.10
CA LEU A 288 -30.98 -28.66 -4.23
C LEU A 288 -30.19 -27.61 -5.01
N LEU A 289 -30.92 -26.68 -5.63
CA LEU A 289 -30.32 -25.56 -6.33
C LEU A 289 -31.02 -24.27 -5.89
N ARG A 290 -30.27 -23.32 -5.36
CA ARG A 290 -30.74 -21.98 -5.03
C ARG A 290 -30.39 -21.02 -6.16
N VAL A 291 -31.43 -20.55 -6.85
CA VAL A 291 -31.28 -19.61 -7.98
C VAL A 291 -31.67 -18.21 -7.54
N VAL A 292 -30.82 -17.23 -7.85
CA VAL A 292 -31.09 -15.80 -7.66
C VAL A 292 -31.31 -15.16 -9.02
N SER A 293 -32.39 -14.39 -9.18
CA SER A 293 -32.57 -13.50 -10.32
C SER A 293 -32.74 -12.08 -9.81
N TYR A 294 -31.88 -11.15 -10.24
CA TYR A 294 -31.93 -9.79 -9.71
C TYR A 294 -31.45 -8.72 -10.71
N ASN A 295 -32.29 -7.71 -10.93
CA ASN A 295 -31.93 -6.49 -11.65
C ASN A 295 -31.29 -5.50 -10.67
N LEU A 296 -30.04 -5.12 -10.93
CA LEU A 296 -29.21 -4.34 -10.01
C LEU A 296 -29.35 -2.81 -10.13
N LEU A 297 -30.16 -2.34 -11.10
CA LEU A 297 -30.28 -0.93 -11.48
C LEU A 297 -28.92 -0.32 -11.89
N ALA A 298 -28.66 -0.29 -13.20
CA ALA A 298 -27.40 0.18 -13.75
C ALA A 298 -27.18 1.66 -13.39
N ASN A 299 -25.93 2.02 -13.10
CA ASN A 299 -25.57 3.39 -12.73
C ASN A 299 -25.86 4.40 -13.85
N VAL A 300 -25.76 3.98 -15.11
CA VAL A 300 -26.12 4.83 -16.26
C VAL A 300 -27.59 5.28 -16.20
N TYR A 301 -28.48 4.48 -15.62
CA TYR A 301 -29.88 4.83 -15.43
C TYR A 301 -30.12 5.54 -14.10
N ALA A 302 -29.45 5.16 -13.02
CA ALA A 302 -29.65 5.81 -11.72
C ALA A 302 -29.07 7.24 -11.64
N ASN A 303 -27.97 7.52 -12.35
CA ASN A 303 -27.19 8.75 -12.15
C ASN A 303 -27.70 9.97 -12.97
N THR A 304 -28.76 9.82 -13.77
CA THR A 304 -29.28 10.93 -14.59
C THR A 304 -30.02 11.96 -13.74
N LYS A 305 -30.07 13.23 -14.20
CA LYS A 305 -30.88 14.27 -13.55
C LYS A 305 -32.36 13.89 -13.48
N TYR A 306 -32.89 13.31 -14.55
CA TYR A 306 -34.27 12.85 -14.61
C TYR A 306 -34.53 11.76 -13.56
N SER A 307 -33.64 10.76 -13.46
CA SER A 307 -33.78 9.69 -12.48
C SER A 307 -33.76 10.21 -11.04
N LYS A 308 -32.81 11.10 -10.71
CA LYS A 308 -32.71 11.69 -9.36
C LYS A 308 -33.88 12.60 -9.01
N ASN A 309 -34.40 13.37 -9.95
CA ASN A 309 -35.40 14.40 -9.68
C ASN A 309 -36.85 13.96 -9.96
N VAL A 310 -37.04 12.86 -10.70
CA VAL A 310 -38.37 12.38 -11.14
C VAL A 310 -38.61 10.93 -10.72
N LEU A 311 -37.76 9.98 -11.13
CA LEU A 311 -38.00 8.55 -10.86
C LEU A 311 -37.76 8.16 -9.40
N PHE A 312 -36.73 8.73 -8.80
CA PHE A 312 -36.21 8.38 -7.48
C PHE A 312 -36.11 9.60 -6.56
N ASN A 313 -36.99 10.59 -6.74
CA ASN A 313 -36.96 11.85 -5.97
C ASN A 313 -37.21 11.65 -4.46
N TYR A 314 -37.77 10.52 -4.07
CA TYR A 314 -37.94 10.08 -2.69
C TYR A 314 -36.68 9.47 -2.09
N CYS A 315 -35.70 9.08 -2.91
CA CYS A 315 -34.47 8.45 -2.47
C CYS A 315 -33.35 9.48 -2.34
N SER A 316 -32.58 9.41 -1.25
CA SER A 316 -31.48 10.35 -1.04
C SER A 316 -30.41 10.18 -2.12
N ILE A 317 -29.76 11.27 -2.51
CA ILE A 317 -28.69 11.24 -3.52
C ILE A 317 -27.53 10.34 -3.05
N HIS A 318 -27.26 10.30 -1.75
CA HIS A 318 -26.26 9.41 -1.15
C HIS A 318 -26.64 7.93 -1.31
N ALA A 319 -27.91 7.56 -1.07
CA ALA A 319 -28.39 6.20 -1.24
C ALA A 319 -28.45 5.76 -2.72
N LEU A 320 -28.66 6.70 -3.65
CA LEU A 320 -28.61 6.43 -5.10
C LEU A 320 -27.19 6.34 -5.67
N ASP A 321 -26.19 6.89 -4.97
CA ASP A 321 -24.80 6.88 -5.43
C ASP A 321 -24.31 5.44 -5.60
N PHE A 322 -23.72 5.14 -6.76
CA PHE A 322 -23.22 3.82 -7.08
C PHE A 322 -22.12 3.35 -6.11
N GLU A 323 -21.27 4.27 -5.63
CA GLU A 323 -20.23 3.94 -4.66
C GLU A 323 -20.82 3.51 -3.31
N TYR A 324 -22.05 3.91 -2.99
CA TYR A 324 -22.78 3.40 -1.82
C TYR A 324 -23.53 2.10 -2.14
N ARG A 325 -24.36 2.10 -3.21
CA ARG A 325 -25.22 0.97 -3.58
C ARG A 325 -24.45 -0.33 -3.79
N LYS A 326 -23.28 -0.27 -4.43
CA LYS A 326 -22.51 -1.48 -4.76
C LYS A 326 -22.18 -2.32 -3.52
N HIS A 327 -21.87 -1.70 -2.39
CA HIS A 327 -21.55 -2.42 -1.15
C HIS A 327 -22.77 -3.16 -0.59
N LEU A 328 -23.95 -2.55 -0.67
CA LEU A 328 -25.20 -3.18 -0.25
C LEU A 328 -25.56 -4.35 -1.18
N LEU A 329 -25.46 -4.16 -2.49
CA LEU A 329 -25.72 -5.20 -3.48
C LEU A 329 -24.79 -6.41 -3.31
N ILE A 330 -23.50 -6.17 -3.05
CA ILE A 330 -22.54 -7.24 -2.81
C ILE A 330 -22.87 -7.99 -1.51
N LYS A 331 -23.15 -7.26 -0.41
CA LYS A 331 -23.59 -7.88 0.86
C LYS A 331 -24.84 -8.73 0.64
N GLU A 332 -25.82 -8.19 -0.08
CA GLU A 332 -27.08 -8.85 -0.40
C GLU A 332 -26.86 -10.16 -1.17
N LEU A 333 -26.14 -10.10 -2.28
CA LEU A 333 -25.91 -11.25 -3.15
C LEU A 333 -25.09 -12.35 -2.47
N LEU A 334 -24.02 -11.98 -1.73
CA LEU A 334 -23.20 -12.96 -1.01
C LEU A 334 -23.99 -13.65 0.11
N GLY A 335 -24.84 -12.92 0.83
CA GLY A 335 -25.63 -13.49 1.92
C GLY A 335 -26.74 -14.43 1.46
N TYR A 336 -27.06 -14.46 0.15
CA TYR A 336 -28.01 -15.45 -0.37
C TYR A 336 -27.44 -16.86 -0.47
N ASN A 337 -26.12 -17.06 -0.42
CA ASN A 337 -25.49 -18.37 -0.61
C ASN A 337 -26.13 -19.13 -1.79
N GLY A 338 -26.29 -18.44 -2.92
CA GLY A 338 -26.94 -18.98 -4.12
C GLY A 338 -25.95 -19.77 -4.98
N ASP A 339 -26.44 -20.78 -5.69
CA ASP A 339 -25.64 -21.64 -6.56
C ASP A 339 -25.59 -21.13 -8.01
N VAL A 340 -26.62 -20.38 -8.42
CA VAL A 340 -26.68 -19.72 -9.74
C VAL A 340 -27.30 -18.33 -9.56
N LEU A 341 -26.61 -17.31 -10.04
CA LEU A 341 -27.03 -15.91 -9.95
C LEU A 341 -27.17 -15.31 -11.34
N CYS A 342 -28.42 -15.05 -11.75
CA CYS A 342 -28.77 -14.40 -13.01
C CYS A 342 -29.07 -12.92 -12.77
N LEU A 343 -28.14 -12.04 -13.14
CA LEU A 343 -28.19 -10.61 -12.82
C LEU A 343 -28.41 -9.78 -14.09
N GLN A 344 -29.23 -8.72 -13.98
CA GLN A 344 -29.53 -7.78 -15.07
C GLN A 344 -29.11 -6.36 -14.68
N GLU A 345 -28.95 -5.51 -15.69
CA GLU A 345 -28.50 -4.12 -15.53
C GLU A 345 -27.17 -4.01 -14.78
N VAL A 346 -26.25 -4.92 -15.07
CA VAL A 346 -24.94 -4.97 -14.42
C VAL A 346 -23.98 -4.07 -15.18
N ASP A 347 -23.53 -2.97 -14.58
CA ASP A 347 -22.47 -2.15 -15.17
C ASP A 347 -21.18 -2.97 -15.39
N ARG A 348 -20.47 -2.74 -16.51
CA ARG A 348 -19.18 -3.40 -16.82
C ARG A 348 -18.19 -3.31 -15.65
N GLY A 349 -18.14 -2.13 -15.01
CA GLY A 349 -17.29 -1.90 -13.84
C GLY A 349 -17.73 -2.70 -12.61
N MET A 350 -19.03 -2.81 -12.37
CA MET A 350 -19.61 -3.64 -11.29
C MET A 350 -19.24 -5.11 -11.49
N PHE A 351 -19.39 -5.64 -12.71
CA PHE A 351 -18.99 -7.00 -13.03
C PHE A 351 -17.48 -7.22 -12.80
N LYS A 352 -16.64 -6.46 -13.51
CA LYS A 352 -15.19 -6.72 -13.58
C LYS A 352 -14.44 -6.44 -12.29
N HIS A 353 -14.83 -5.38 -11.58
CA HIS A 353 -14.08 -4.87 -10.45
C HIS A 353 -14.69 -5.21 -9.10
N GLU A 354 -15.99 -5.55 -9.05
CA GLU A 354 -16.69 -5.87 -7.81
C GLU A 354 -17.17 -7.31 -7.78
N LEU A 355 -18.22 -7.66 -8.52
CA LEU A 355 -18.90 -8.96 -8.40
C LEU A 355 -17.98 -10.15 -8.67
N LEU A 356 -17.36 -10.22 -9.86
CA LEU A 356 -16.54 -11.36 -10.23
C LEU A 356 -15.39 -11.59 -9.22
N PRO A 357 -14.60 -10.57 -8.79
CA PRO A 357 -13.62 -10.75 -7.74
C PRO A 357 -14.14 -11.35 -6.42
N TYR A 358 -15.34 -11.00 -5.97
CA TYR A 358 -15.92 -11.59 -4.75
C TYR A 358 -16.34 -13.04 -4.96
N PHE A 359 -17.01 -13.33 -6.08
CA PHE A 359 -17.56 -14.65 -6.36
C PHE A 359 -16.49 -15.67 -6.76
N THR A 360 -15.42 -15.27 -7.47
CA THR A 360 -14.28 -16.15 -7.75
C THR A 360 -13.56 -16.59 -6.47
N LEU A 361 -13.53 -15.76 -5.42
CA LEU A 361 -12.99 -16.17 -4.11
C LEU A 361 -13.84 -17.26 -3.43
N GLN A 362 -15.10 -17.40 -3.83
CA GLN A 362 -16.01 -18.46 -3.38
C GLN A 362 -16.07 -19.65 -4.35
N GLY A 363 -15.24 -19.67 -5.40
CA GLY A 363 -15.16 -20.75 -6.38
C GLY A 363 -16.12 -20.64 -7.56
N PHE A 364 -16.81 -19.51 -7.72
CA PHE A 364 -17.68 -19.29 -8.87
C PHE A 364 -16.92 -18.79 -10.09
N GLU A 365 -17.44 -19.14 -11.26
CA GLU A 365 -17.09 -18.54 -12.55
C GLU A 365 -18.18 -17.55 -12.96
N GLY A 366 -17.91 -16.68 -13.94
CA GLY A 366 -18.90 -15.67 -14.35
C GLY A 366 -18.85 -15.37 -15.83
N ILE A 367 -20.02 -15.38 -16.47
CA ILE A 367 -20.21 -15.03 -17.88
C ILE A 367 -20.98 -13.72 -17.95
N TYR A 368 -20.36 -12.71 -18.56
CA TYR A 368 -20.95 -11.39 -18.75
C TYR A 368 -21.17 -11.10 -20.23
N ALA A 369 -22.37 -10.63 -20.56
CA ALA A 369 -22.72 -10.23 -21.91
C ALA A 369 -23.29 -8.80 -21.91
N GLU A 370 -22.63 -7.91 -22.64
CA GLU A 370 -23.06 -6.53 -22.78
C GLU A 370 -24.27 -6.41 -23.70
N LYS A 371 -25.14 -5.46 -23.39
CA LYS A 371 -26.18 -5.05 -24.32
C LYS A 371 -25.52 -4.42 -25.56
N ARG A 372 -25.94 -4.86 -26.75
CA ARG A 372 -25.42 -4.32 -28.02
C ARG A 372 -25.59 -2.78 -28.08
N ALA A 373 -24.74 -2.11 -28.85
CA ALA A 373 -24.72 -0.65 -29.10
C ALA A 373 -24.16 0.27 -28.00
N ARG A 374 -22.89 0.08 -27.62
CA ARG A 374 -22.13 0.97 -26.71
C ARG A 374 -22.73 1.13 -25.30
N ALA A 375 -23.64 0.27 -24.89
CA ALA A 375 -24.14 0.25 -23.52
C ALA A 375 -22.99 -0.11 -22.56
N SER A 376 -22.96 0.51 -21.39
CA SER A 376 -21.99 0.22 -20.33
C SER A 376 -22.49 -0.82 -19.32
N GLU A 377 -23.61 -1.48 -19.63
CA GLU A 377 -24.29 -2.48 -18.79
C GLU A 377 -24.72 -3.71 -19.60
N GLY A 378 -25.06 -4.78 -18.90
CA GLY A 378 -25.58 -5.99 -19.51
C GLY A 378 -26.09 -7.01 -18.50
N ILE A 379 -25.99 -8.28 -18.89
CA ILE A 379 -26.40 -9.42 -18.08
C ILE A 379 -25.19 -10.21 -17.60
N LEU A 380 -25.30 -10.80 -16.41
CA LEU A 380 -24.27 -11.60 -15.78
C LEU A 380 -24.89 -12.89 -15.25
N THR A 381 -24.25 -14.02 -15.53
CA THR A 381 -24.53 -15.29 -14.86
C THR A 381 -23.27 -15.69 -14.10
N ILE A 382 -23.39 -15.84 -12.79
CA ILE A 382 -22.34 -16.34 -11.88
C ILE A 382 -22.81 -17.65 -11.28
#